data_AF-A0A350X1Z5-F1
#
_entry.id   AF-A0A350X1Z5-F1
#
_cell.length_a   1.000
_cell.length_b   1.000
_cell.length_c   1.000
_cell.angle_alpha   90.00
_cell.angle_beta   90.00
_cell.angle_gamma   90.00
#
_symmetry.space_group_name_H-M   'P 1'
#
loop_
_entity.id
_entity.type
_entity.pdbx_description
1 polymer ?
#
loop_
_entity_poly.entity_id
_entity_poly.type
_entity_poly.pdbx_seq_one_letter_code
_entity_poly.pdbx_strand_id
1 'polypeptide(L)'
;FKEELTGPQYANRYMKELKQYPIEVLLNTTVTNLTRDKVVTLLNEEGEQDIQASAVVLAMGCRERNRGAIHIPGTRPVGVMTAGTAQRYLNIDGYLVGKKVFILGSGDIGLIMARRMSLEGAKVLGVAEIMPYSNGLTRNIVQCLHDYEIPLYLSHTITNIHGDERVEGITISEVDAQFNPIVGTEKQFEVDTVLLSVGLIPDNGLSKKAGVEFDPVTKGALVYHNLETNVPGIFACGNVLHVHDLVDFVSLEAKRAGANAAAYVQHKQNNQGAVIQTMAGRGVGYVVPQKISTAMDDVELFFRVNQKFNQVCLQIKCGDTILKEIRKKQLLPAEMEKVLIPKELLSQVNQTLTLEILSKEAN
;
A
#
# COMPACT_ATOMS: atom_id res chain seq x y z
N PHE A 1 15.75 -11.58 7.64
CA PHE A 1 16.94 -12.47 7.56
C PHE A 1 18.24 -11.85 8.05
N LYS A 2 18.26 -10.59 8.56
CA LYS A 2 19.48 -9.88 9.00
C LYS A 2 20.56 -9.77 7.91
N GLU A 3 20.14 -9.72 6.66
CA GLU A 3 20.99 -9.68 5.47
C GLU A 3 20.31 -8.81 4.42
N GLU A 4 21.10 -8.16 3.56
CA GLU A 4 20.59 -7.44 2.40
C GLU A 4 20.30 -8.42 1.25
N LEU A 5 19.08 -8.39 0.73
CA LEU A 5 18.62 -9.29 -0.31
C LEU A 5 17.90 -8.52 -1.41
N THR A 6 18.10 -8.96 -2.65
CA THR A 6 17.21 -8.56 -3.75
C THR A 6 15.81 -9.14 -3.53
N GLY A 7 14.78 -8.51 -4.13
CA GLY A 7 13.40 -9.01 -4.07
C GLY A 7 13.27 -10.50 -4.44
N PRO A 8 13.84 -10.98 -5.56
CA PRO A 8 13.80 -12.40 -5.91
C PRO A 8 14.52 -13.32 -4.91
N GLN A 9 15.66 -12.90 -4.36
CA GLN A 9 16.36 -13.69 -3.33
C GLN A 9 15.51 -13.79 -2.05
N TYR A 10 14.88 -12.69 -1.64
CA TYR A 10 13.98 -12.64 -0.49
C TYR A 10 12.79 -13.59 -0.66
N ALA A 11 12.10 -13.52 -1.80
CA ALA A 11 10.98 -14.42 -2.12
C ALA A 11 11.43 -15.90 -2.16
N ASN A 12 12.57 -16.19 -2.79
CA ASN A 12 13.09 -17.55 -2.89
C ASN A 12 13.44 -18.16 -1.52
N ARG A 13 13.83 -17.36 -0.52
CA ARG A 13 14.05 -17.87 0.85
C ARG A 13 12.76 -18.39 1.46
N TYR A 14 11.69 -17.61 1.40
CA TYR A 14 10.38 -18.06 1.88
C TYR A 14 9.85 -19.25 1.08
N MET A 15 10.06 -19.31 -0.23
CA MET A 15 9.70 -20.48 -1.04
C MET A 15 10.46 -21.74 -0.61
N LYS A 16 11.74 -21.62 -0.25
CA LYS A 16 12.54 -22.75 0.27
C LYS A 16 12.08 -23.19 1.65
N GLU A 17 11.76 -22.26 2.55
CA GLU A 17 11.18 -22.58 3.86
C GLU A 17 9.82 -23.28 3.72
N LEU A 18 8.95 -22.77 2.86
CA LEU A 18 7.62 -23.36 2.61
C LEU A 18 7.70 -24.83 2.19
N LYS A 19 8.66 -25.19 1.34
CA LYS A 19 8.91 -26.57 0.88
C LYS A 19 9.30 -27.56 1.99
N GLN A 20 9.68 -27.08 3.17
CA GLN A 20 10.02 -27.94 4.30
C GLN A 20 8.79 -28.43 5.06
N TYR A 21 7.61 -27.90 4.75
CA TYR A 21 6.36 -28.25 5.41
C TYR A 21 5.43 -29.00 4.43
N PRO A 22 4.54 -29.87 4.94
CA PRO A 22 3.53 -30.55 4.13
C PRO A 22 2.36 -29.60 3.83
N ILE A 23 2.65 -28.47 3.17
CA ILE A 23 1.67 -27.46 2.78
C ILE A 23 1.38 -27.63 1.28
N GLU A 24 0.11 -27.81 0.95
CA GLU A 24 -0.34 -27.84 -0.43
C GLU A 24 -0.35 -26.43 -1.03
N VAL A 25 0.21 -26.30 -2.24
CA VAL A 25 0.31 -25.03 -2.96
C VAL A 25 -0.29 -25.20 -4.34
N LEU A 26 -1.47 -24.60 -4.53
CA LEU A 26 -2.17 -24.60 -5.80
C LEU A 26 -1.83 -23.33 -6.58
N LEU A 27 -0.94 -23.46 -7.57
CA LEU A 27 -0.67 -22.40 -8.55
C LEU A 27 -1.72 -22.40 -9.66
N ASN A 28 -1.73 -21.36 -10.50
CA ASN A 28 -2.71 -21.21 -11.59
C ASN A 28 -4.17 -21.41 -11.14
N THR A 29 -4.45 -21.06 -9.88
CA THR A 29 -5.73 -21.27 -9.21
C THR A 29 -6.25 -19.91 -8.76
N THR A 30 -7.46 -19.57 -9.18
CA THR A 30 -8.11 -18.31 -8.81
C THR A 30 -9.20 -18.58 -7.80
N VAL A 31 -9.14 -17.92 -6.64
CA VAL A 31 -10.29 -17.90 -5.71
C VAL A 31 -11.33 -16.92 -6.25
N THR A 32 -12.50 -17.42 -6.61
CA THR A 32 -13.58 -16.63 -7.24
C THR A 32 -14.63 -16.17 -6.23
N ASN A 33 -14.77 -16.89 -5.11
CA ASN A 33 -15.72 -16.59 -4.05
C ASN A 33 -15.18 -16.94 -2.67
N LEU A 34 -15.64 -16.19 -1.67
CA LEU A 34 -15.43 -16.46 -0.26
C LEU A 34 -16.70 -16.07 0.49
N THR A 35 -17.30 -17.04 1.19
CA THR A 35 -18.50 -16.81 2.00
C THR A 35 -18.15 -16.43 3.44
N ARG A 36 -19.12 -15.89 4.18
CA ARG A 36 -19.01 -15.62 5.61
C ARG A 36 -18.68 -16.87 6.43
N ASP A 37 -19.14 -18.03 5.96
CA ASP A 37 -18.92 -19.34 6.60
C ASP A 37 -17.57 -19.99 6.22
N LYS A 38 -16.67 -19.24 5.55
CA LYS A 38 -15.34 -19.69 5.12
C LYS A 38 -15.38 -20.83 4.09
N VAL A 39 -16.42 -20.87 3.26
CA VAL A 39 -16.39 -21.65 2.02
C VAL A 39 -15.64 -20.85 0.97
N VAL A 40 -14.56 -21.43 0.44
CA VAL A 40 -13.68 -20.86 -0.58
C VAL A 40 -13.95 -21.57 -1.89
N THR A 41 -14.45 -20.84 -2.88
CA THR A 41 -14.62 -21.38 -4.25
C THR A 41 -13.37 -21.04 -5.05
N LEU A 42 -12.71 -22.07 -5.58
CA LEU A 42 -11.56 -21.95 -6.46
C LEU A 42 -11.86 -22.46 -7.86
N LEU A 43 -11.19 -21.86 -8.84
CA LEU A 43 -11.23 -22.24 -10.25
C LEU A 43 -9.80 -22.47 -10.75
N ASN A 44 -9.55 -23.66 -11.27
CA ASN A 44 -8.29 -24.06 -11.89
C ASN A 44 -8.54 -24.99 -13.10
N GLU A 45 -7.51 -25.65 -13.62
CA GLU A 45 -7.62 -26.57 -14.75
C GLU A 45 -8.50 -27.81 -14.48
N GLU A 46 -8.70 -28.18 -13.22
CA GLU A 46 -9.57 -29.29 -12.80
C GLU A 46 -11.05 -28.86 -12.70
N GLY A 47 -11.34 -27.57 -12.85
CA GLY A 47 -12.68 -27.00 -12.78
C GLY A 47 -12.92 -26.18 -11.52
N GLU A 48 -14.20 -25.99 -11.20
CA GLU A 48 -14.64 -25.27 -10.00
C GLU A 48 -14.77 -26.23 -8.82
N GLN A 49 -14.19 -25.85 -7.67
CA GLN A 49 -14.20 -26.64 -6.45
C GLN A 49 -14.46 -25.74 -5.24
N ASP A 50 -15.18 -26.27 -4.25
CA ASP A 50 -15.39 -25.60 -2.96
C ASP A 50 -14.56 -26.27 -1.86
N ILE A 51 -13.87 -25.46 -1.06
CA ILE A 51 -13.15 -25.88 0.13
C ILE A 51 -13.76 -25.21 1.35
N GLN A 52 -14.19 -26.01 2.33
CA GLN A 52 -14.55 -25.52 3.64
C GLN A 52 -13.28 -25.31 4.47
N ALA A 53 -12.93 -24.06 4.76
CA ALA A 53 -11.77 -23.72 5.57
C ALA A 53 -12.14 -23.54 7.05
N SER A 54 -11.26 -23.96 7.95
CA SER A 54 -11.37 -23.66 9.39
C SER A 54 -11.00 -22.20 9.69
N ALA A 55 -10.04 -21.65 8.93
CA ALA A 55 -9.64 -20.25 8.95
C ALA A 55 -9.13 -19.83 7.56
N VAL A 56 -9.25 -18.55 7.23
CA VAL A 56 -8.81 -17.96 5.96
C VAL A 56 -7.91 -16.76 6.25
N VAL A 57 -6.76 -16.66 5.59
CA VAL A 57 -5.88 -15.48 5.64
C VAL A 57 -5.89 -14.78 4.28
N LEU A 58 -6.36 -13.55 4.26
CA LEU A 58 -6.48 -12.71 3.08
C LEU A 58 -5.15 -11.98 2.84
N ALA A 59 -4.46 -12.32 1.74
CA ALA A 59 -3.16 -11.78 1.36
C ALA A 59 -3.08 -11.42 -0.15
N MET A 60 -4.19 -10.95 -0.73
CA MET A 60 -4.36 -10.73 -2.18
C MET A 60 -3.62 -9.49 -2.73
N GLY A 61 -3.07 -8.65 -1.85
CA GLY A 61 -2.36 -7.43 -2.21
C GLY A 61 -3.24 -6.30 -2.74
N CYS A 62 -2.69 -5.51 -3.65
CA CYS A 62 -3.34 -4.34 -4.24
C CYS A 62 -3.29 -4.39 -5.77
N ARG A 63 -4.20 -3.65 -6.40
CA ARG A 63 -4.18 -3.29 -7.81
C ARG A 63 -3.73 -1.85 -7.99
N GLU A 64 -3.05 -1.57 -9.09
CA GLU A 64 -2.69 -0.19 -9.45
C GLU A 64 -3.90 0.56 -10.02
N ARG A 65 -3.96 1.86 -9.75
CA ARG A 65 -4.89 2.75 -10.43
C ARG A 65 -4.47 2.94 -11.88
N ASN A 66 -5.39 2.65 -12.80
CA ASN A 66 -5.19 2.86 -14.21
C ASN A 66 -5.64 4.26 -14.64
N ARG A 67 -5.48 4.56 -15.93
CA ARG A 67 -5.93 5.82 -16.54
C ARG A 67 -7.39 6.16 -16.22
N GLY A 68 -8.27 5.17 -16.32
CA GLY A 68 -9.70 5.35 -16.08
C GLY A 68 -10.01 5.79 -14.65
N ALA A 69 -9.27 5.25 -13.68
CA ALA A 69 -9.43 5.57 -12.26
C ALA A 69 -9.12 7.04 -11.91
N ILE A 70 -8.31 7.73 -12.72
CA ILE A 70 -7.92 9.14 -12.52
C ILE A 70 -8.35 10.06 -13.66
N HIS A 71 -9.20 9.59 -14.57
CA HIS A 71 -9.86 10.38 -15.61
C HIS A 71 -8.91 11.23 -16.50
N ILE A 72 -7.72 10.73 -16.85
CA ILE A 72 -6.79 11.50 -17.70
C ILE A 72 -7.42 11.78 -19.08
N PRO A 73 -7.56 13.05 -19.48
CA PRO A 73 -8.13 13.43 -20.77
C PRO A 73 -7.29 12.99 -21.98
N GLY A 74 -7.89 13.07 -23.17
CA GLY A 74 -7.21 12.82 -24.45
C GLY A 74 -7.63 11.53 -25.16
N THR A 75 -6.89 11.22 -26.22
CA THR A 75 -7.04 10.03 -27.07
C THR A 75 -6.78 8.72 -26.30
N ARG A 76 -7.09 7.55 -26.87
CA ARG A 76 -6.92 6.23 -26.20
C ARG A 76 -5.96 5.28 -26.93
N PRO A 77 -4.73 5.72 -27.26
CA PRO A 77 -3.78 4.88 -27.96
C PRO A 77 -3.16 3.81 -27.06
N VAL A 78 -2.49 2.83 -27.67
CA VAL A 78 -1.59 1.91 -26.95
C VAL A 78 -0.35 2.66 -26.45
N GLY A 79 0.29 2.15 -25.39
CA GLY A 79 1.48 2.78 -24.78
C GLY A 79 1.19 3.49 -23.45
N VAL A 80 -0.06 3.56 -23.01
CA VAL A 80 -0.41 3.98 -21.65
C VAL A 80 -0.64 2.75 -20.77
N MET A 81 0.15 2.57 -19.71
CA MET A 81 0.03 1.42 -18.80
C MET A 81 0.45 1.76 -17.38
N THR A 82 0.14 0.89 -16.43
CA THR A 82 0.59 1.07 -15.04
C THR A 82 2.07 0.70 -14.90
N ALA A 83 2.74 1.28 -13.91
CA ALA A 83 4.16 1.06 -13.67
C ALA A 83 4.46 -0.41 -13.34
N GLY A 84 3.60 -1.10 -12.60
CA GLY A 84 3.71 -2.53 -12.31
C GLY A 84 3.48 -3.42 -13.53
N THR A 85 2.58 -3.05 -14.45
CA THR A 85 2.43 -3.75 -15.74
C THR A 85 3.73 -3.64 -16.55
N ALA A 86 4.31 -2.44 -16.63
CA ALA A 86 5.60 -2.26 -17.30
C ALA A 86 6.73 -3.03 -16.61
N GLN A 87 6.72 -3.07 -15.27
CA GLN A 87 7.68 -3.84 -14.49
C GLN A 87 7.60 -5.34 -14.80
N ARG A 88 6.39 -5.88 -14.94
CA ARG A 88 6.16 -7.28 -15.33
C ARG A 88 6.73 -7.57 -16.71
N TYR A 89 6.36 -6.77 -17.71
CA TYR A 89 6.84 -6.94 -19.08
C TYR A 89 8.36 -6.89 -19.17
N LEU A 90 9.00 -5.95 -18.48
CA LEU A 90 10.46 -5.85 -18.47
C LEU A 90 11.15 -7.00 -17.74
N ASN A 91 10.71 -7.29 -16.52
CA ASN A 91 11.50 -8.15 -15.62
C ASN A 91 11.19 -9.64 -15.76
N ILE A 92 9.96 -9.98 -16.16
CA ILE A 92 9.53 -11.38 -16.26
C ILE A 92 9.43 -11.79 -17.73
N ASP A 93 8.81 -10.95 -18.56
CA ASP A 93 8.51 -11.33 -19.94
C ASP A 93 9.61 -10.89 -20.93
N GLY A 94 10.53 -10.00 -20.53
CA GLY A 94 11.70 -9.58 -21.30
C GLY A 94 11.41 -8.54 -22.40
N TYR A 95 10.28 -7.84 -22.34
CA TYR A 95 9.88 -6.84 -23.33
C TYR A 95 10.18 -5.41 -22.87
N LEU A 96 10.86 -4.64 -23.72
CA LEU A 96 10.94 -3.19 -23.57
C LEU A 96 9.59 -2.57 -23.94
N VAL A 97 8.98 -1.83 -23.00
CA VAL A 97 7.63 -1.28 -23.18
C VAL A 97 7.58 0.04 -23.97
N GLY A 98 8.72 0.70 -24.13
CA GLY A 98 8.84 2.02 -24.76
C GLY A 98 10.29 2.52 -24.84
N LYS A 99 10.55 3.51 -25.70
CA LYS A 99 11.87 4.15 -25.85
C LYS A 99 11.89 5.58 -25.32
N LYS A 100 10.80 6.34 -25.48
CA LYS A 100 10.62 7.68 -24.90
C LYS A 100 9.49 7.63 -23.88
N VAL A 101 9.84 7.68 -22.61
CA VAL A 101 8.91 7.38 -21.51
C VAL A 101 8.63 8.63 -20.68
N PHE A 102 7.39 8.83 -20.31
CA PHE A 102 7.02 9.77 -19.26
C PHE A 102 6.26 9.04 -18.15
N ILE A 103 6.48 9.43 -16.90
CA ILE A 103 5.85 8.78 -15.75
C ILE A 103 4.96 9.79 -15.03
N LEU A 104 3.73 9.40 -14.74
CA LEU A 104 2.83 10.14 -13.87
C LEU A 104 2.77 9.46 -12.50
N GLY A 105 3.20 10.17 -11.47
CA GLY A 105 3.27 9.74 -10.08
C GLY A 105 4.71 9.51 -9.62
N SER A 106 5.07 10.15 -8.50
CA SER A 106 6.40 10.06 -7.89
C SER A 106 6.50 9.09 -6.72
N GLY A 107 5.50 8.21 -6.54
CA GLY A 107 5.59 7.12 -5.58
C GLY A 107 6.75 6.16 -5.91
N ASP A 108 7.19 5.37 -4.94
CA ASP A 108 8.37 4.50 -5.07
C ASP A 108 8.35 3.61 -6.32
N ILE A 109 7.19 3.06 -6.69
CA ILE A 109 7.04 2.23 -7.90
C ILE A 109 7.40 3.04 -9.15
N GLY A 110 6.83 4.25 -9.31
CA GLY A 110 7.12 5.15 -10.43
C GLY A 110 8.59 5.56 -10.50
N LEU A 111 9.19 5.90 -9.35
CA LEU A 111 10.62 6.24 -9.29
C LEU A 111 11.50 5.04 -9.68
N ILE A 112 11.26 3.87 -9.09
CA ILE A 112 12.02 2.65 -9.41
C ILE A 112 11.88 2.30 -10.90
N MET A 113 10.69 2.52 -11.49
CA MET A 113 10.48 2.32 -12.92
C MET A 113 11.18 3.37 -13.77
N ALA A 114 11.31 4.62 -13.33
CA ALA A 114 12.14 5.63 -14.02
C ALA A 114 13.58 5.12 -14.18
N ARG A 115 14.17 4.65 -13.08
CA ARG A 115 15.50 4.04 -13.10
C ARG A 115 15.55 2.80 -13.99
N ARG A 116 14.57 1.90 -13.85
CA ARG A 116 14.56 0.63 -14.58
C ARG A 116 14.48 0.85 -16.08
N MET A 117 13.61 1.74 -16.55
CA MET A 117 13.51 2.10 -17.96
C MET A 117 14.83 2.66 -18.50
N SER A 118 15.49 3.55 -17.74
CA SER A 118 16.79 4.10 -18.13
C SER A 118 17.90 3.04 -18.21
N LEU A 119 17.95 2.11 -17.25
CA LEU A 119 18.90 0.99 -17.27
C LEU A 119 18.70 0.05 -18.46
N GLU A 120 17.45 -0.11 -18.91
CA GLU A 120 17.09 -0.92 -20.08
C GLU A 120 17.20 -0.15 -21.41
N GLY A 121 17.77 1.07 -21.38
CA GLY A 121 18.10 1.86 -22.57
C GLY A 121 16.99 2.78 -23.08
N ALA A 122 15.88 2.92 -22.37
CA ALA A 122 14.87 3.92 -22.70
C ALA A 122 15.27 5.31 -22.17
N LYS A 123 14.84 6.37 -22.86
CA LYS A 123 14.95 7.75 -22.39
C LYS A 123 13.69 8.11 -21.60
N VAL A 124 13.84 8.27 -20.29
CA VAL A 124 12.79 8.84 -19.44
C VAL A 124 12.87 10.37 -19.51
N LEU A 125 11.83 11.01 -20.04
CA LEU A 125 11.79 12.46 -20.25
C LEU A 125 11.33 13.23 -19.01
N GLY A 126 10.68 12.57 -18.07
CA GLY A 126 10.30 13.17 -16.80
C GLY A 126 9.35 12.34 -15.97
N VAL A 127 9.23 12.75 -14.71
CA VAL A 127 8.21 12.29 -13.78
C VAL A 127 7.37 13.49 -13.37
N ALA A 128 6.05 13.40 -13.46
CA ALA A 128 5.14 14.41 -12.91
C ALA A 128 4.51 13.92 -11.61
N GLU A 129 4.33 14.81 -10.65
CA GLU A 129 3.67 14.57 -9.37
C GLU A 129 2.66 15.67 -9.11
N ILE A 130 1.44 15.28 -8.73
CA ILE A 130 0.34 16.22 -8.51
C ILE A 130 0.54 17.03 -7.22
N MET A 131 1.28 16.46 -6.26
CA MET A 131 1.62 17.12 -5.01
C MET A 131 2.81 18.09 -5.18
N PRO A 132 2.93 19.13 -4.32
CA PRO A 132 4.09 20.03 -4.29
C PRO A 132 5.36 19.39 -3.71
N TYR A 133 5.36 18.08 -3.50
CA TYR A 133 6.46 17.27 -2.99
C TYR A 133 6.37 15.85 -3.55
N SER A 134 7.50 15.13 -3.58
CA SER A 134 7.52 13.73 -4.00
C SER A 134 6.89 12.81 -2.93
N ASN A 135 6.12 11.82 -3.38
CA ASN A 135 5.55 10.78 -2.53
C ASN A 135 6.45 9.54 -2.39
N GLY A 136 7.61 9.51 -3.05
CA GLY A 136 8.60 8.46 -2.90
C GLY A 136 9.60 8.76 -1.79
N LEU A 137 10.24 7.71 -1.29
CA LEU A 137 11.32 7.83 -0.29
C LEU A 137 12.47 8.66 -0.86
N THR A 138 13.08 9.51 -0.01
CA THR A 138 14.21 10.38 -0.40
C THR A 138 15.33 9.62 -1.11
N ARG A 139 15.65 8.41 -0.65
CA ARG A 139 16.65 7.54 -1.28
C ARG A 139 16.31 7.20 -2.74
N ASN A 140 15.04 6.98 -3.05
CA ASN A 140 14.59 6.64 -4.39
C ASN A 140 14.59 7.86 -5.30
N ILE A 141 14.33 9.06 -4.78
CA ILE A 141 14.46 10.31 -5.56
C ILE A 141 15.89 10.47 -6.05
N VAL A 142 16.88 10.35 -5.14
CA VAL A 142 18.29 10.46 -5.51
C VAL A 142 18.69 9.34 -6.48
N GLN A 143 18.47 8.09 -6.08
CA GLN A 143 18.95 6.92 -6.83
C GLN A 143 18.24 6.67 -8.16
N CYS A 144 17.04 7.21 -8.35
CA CYS A 144 16.26 6.94 -9.55
C CYS A 144 16.09 8.15 -10.46
N LEU A 145 16.13 9.38 -9.93
CA LEU A 145 15.99 10.59 -10.72
C LEU A 145 17.30 11.36 -10.85
N HIS A 146 17.93 11.73 -9.74
CA HIS A 146 19.14 12.57 -9.78
C HIS A 146 20.30 11.86 -10.47
N ASP A 147 20.55 10.60 -10.12
CA ASP A 147 21.64 9.79 -10.70
C ASP A 147 21.47 9.54 -12.21
N TYR A 148 20.26 9.75 -12.75
CA TYR A 148 19.90 9.57 -14.16
C TYR A 148 19.49 10.87 -14.87
N GLU A 149 19.65 12.01 -14.18
CA GLU A 149 19.28 13.34 -14.68
C GLU A 149 17.82 13.43 -15.20
N ILE A 150 16.90 12.73 -14.53
CA ILE A 150 15.48 12.73 -14.89
C ILE A 150 14.77 13.88 -14.15
N PRO A 151 14.11 14.81 -14.86
CA PRO A 151 13.42 15.92 -14.23
C PRO A 151 12.15 15.45 -13.48
N LEU A 152 11.91 16.05 -12.32
CA LEU A 152 10.69 15.89 -11.52
C LEU A 152 9.85 17.17 -11.58
N TYR A 153 8.63 17.06 -12.10
CA TYR A 153 7.66 18.14 -12.19
C TYR A 153 6.66 18.01 -11.03
N LEU A 154 6.88 18.79 -9.96
CA LEU A 154 5.98 18.84 -8.80
C LEU A 154 4.81 19.78 -9.05
N SER A 155 3.65 19.53 -8.43
CA SER A 155 2.40 20.23 -8.73
C SER A 155 2.04 20.19 -10.21
N HIS A 156 2.27 19.06 -10.90
CA HIS A 156 1.90 18.87 -12.30
C HIS A 156 1.12 17.56 -12.49
N THR A 157 0.25 17.55 -13.50
CA THR A 157 -0.43 16.33 -13.95
C THR A 157 -0.51 16.27 -15.47
N ILE A 158 -0.78 15.09 -16.02
CA ILE A 158 -1.08 14.94 -17.46
C ILE A 158 -2.50 15.45 -17.72
N THR A 159 -2.61 16.45 -18.60
CA THR A 159 -3.89 17.05 -18.99
C THR A 159 -4.35 16.61 -20.37
N ASN A 160 -3.46 16.03 -21.19
CA ASN A 160 -3.85 15.44 -22.46
C ASN A 160 -2.87 14.34 -22.89
N ILE A 161 -3.39 13.29 -23.52
CA ILE A 161 -2.63 12.23 -24.19
C ILE A 161 -2.93 12.31 -25.69
N HIS A 162 -1.87 12.34 -26.50
CA HIS A 162 -1.93 12.49 -27.95
C HIS A 162 -1.50 11.19 -28.65
N GLY A 163 -2.09 10.94 -29.81
CA GLY A 163 -1.83 9.77 -30.66
C GLY A 163 -3.11 9.04 -31.06
N ASP A 164 -3.04 8.27 -32.14
CA ASP A 164 -4.18 7.47 -32.63
C ASP A 164 -4.01 5.99 -32.24
N GLU A 165 -3.12 5.28 -32.93
CA GLU A 165 -2.83 3.88 -32.62
C GLU A 165 -1.91 3.76 -31.39
N ARG A 166 -0.85 4.58 -31.31
CA ARG A 166 0.14 4.61 -30.23
C ARG A 166 0.30 6.03 -29.68
N VAL A 167 0.70 6.15 -28.41
CA VAL A 167 1.09 7.43 -27.82
C VAL A 167 2.17 8.07 -28.70
N GLU A 168 1.96 9.32 -29.08
CA GLU A 168 2.93 10.16 -29.79
C GLU A 168 3.42 11.31 -28.91
N GLY A 169 2.62 11.69 -27.91
CA GLY A 169 2.99 12.72 -26.97
C GLY A 169 2.00 12.88 -25.83
N ILE A 170 2.38 13.75 -24.90
CA ILE A 170 1.51 14.18 -23.79
C ILE A 170 1.62 15.68 -23.58
N THR A 171 0.59 16.23 -22.95
CA THR A 171 0.63 17.55 -22.33
C THR A 171 0.53 17.39 -20.82
N ILE A 172 1.43 18.04 -20.09
CA ILE A 172 1.31 18.24 -18.64
C ILE A 172 0.99 19.71 -18.36
N SER A 173 0.34 19.96 -17.24
CA SER A 173 0.06 21.32 -16.75
C SER A 173 0.34 21.40 -15.26
N GLU A 174 0.67 22.59 -14.77
CA GLU A 174 0.68 22.88 -13.33
C GLU A 174 -0.73 22.74 -12.76
N VAL A 175 -0.84 22.42 -11.46
CA VAL A 175 -2.12 22.34 -10.75
C VAL A 175 -2.18 23.29 -9.56
N ASP A 176 -3.37 23.79 -9.26
CA ASP A 176 -3.63 24.62 -8.09
C ASP A 176 -3.76 23.79 -6.79
N ALA A 177 -4.07 24.46 -5.67
CA ALA A 177 -4.25 23.82 -4.37
C ALA A 177 -5.46 22.88 -4.29
N GLN A 178 -6.38 22.95 -5.25
CA GLN A 178 -7.52 22.05 -5.41
C GLN A 178 -7.24 20.96 -6.47
N PHE A 179 -6.01 20.89 -6.97
CA PHE A 179 -5.55 19.98 -8.01
C PHE A 179 -6.20 20.19 -9.38
N ASN A 180 -6.73 21.38 -9.65
CA ASN A 180 -7.21 21.73 -10.98
C ASN A 180 -6.05 22.21 -11.86
N PRO A 181 -5.99 21.79 -13.13
CA PRO A 181 -4.99 22.31 -14.07
C PRO A 181 -5.08 23.83 -14.26
N ILE A 182 -3.92 24.47 -14.29
CA ILE A 182 -3.78 25.91 -14.54
C ILE A 182 -3.53 26.14 -16.03
N VAL A 183 -4.48 26.81 -16.69
CA VAL A 183 -4.40 27.14 -18.12
C VAL A 183 -3.21 28.06 -18.39
N GLY A 184 -2.47 27.80 -19.46
CA GLY A 184 -1.28 28.57 -19.86
C GLY A 184 0.04 28.02 -19.31
N THR A 185 0.00 26.96 -18.50
CA THR A 185 1.19 26.30 -17.93
C THR A 185 1.58 25.02 -18.67
N GLU A 186 0.97 24.79 -19.83
CA GLU A 186 1.11 23.55 -20.59
C GLU A 186 2.55 23.32 -21.07
N LYS A 187 3.05 22.10 -20.86
CA LYS A 187 4.32 21.61 -21.42
C LYS A 187 4.04 20.36 -22.23
N GLN A 188 4.58 20.32 -23.45
CA GLN A 188 4.40 19.20 -24.36
C GLN A 188 5.65 18.33 -24.39
N PHE A 189 5.46 17.01 -24.44
CA PHE A 189 6.52 16.03 -24.54
C PHE A 189 6.18 15.03 -25.64
N GLU A 190 7.14 14.79 -26.54
CA GLU A 190 7.06 13.72 -27.53
C GLU A 190 7.52 12.41 -26.89
N VAL A 191 6.57 11.51 -26.64
CA VAL A 191 6.77 10.26 -25.90
C VAL A 191 6.04 9.14 -26.61
N ASP A 192 6.55 7.91 -26.49
CA ASP A 192 5.89 6.73 -27.05
C ASP A 192 5.18 5.87 -25.99
N THR A 193 5.39 6.21 -24.71
CA THR A 193 4.93 5.42 -23.56
C THR A 193 4.71 6.32 -22.35
N VAL A 194 3.58 6.09 -21.67
CA VAL A 194 3.22 6.73 -20.41
C VAL A 194 3.04 5.66 -19.34
N LEU A 195 3.82 5.75 -18.26
CA LEU A 195 3.67 4.88 -17.10
C LEU A 195 2.89 5.59 -15.99
N LEU A 196 1.91 4.89 -15.42
CA LEU A 196 1.05 5.40 -14.36
C LEU A 196 1.43 4.75 -13.02
N SER A 197 1.86 5.58 -12.07
CA SER A 197 2.16 5.22 -10.68
C SER A 197 1.35 6.11 -9.72
N VAL A 198 0.03 6.11 -9.91
CA VAL A 198 -0.92 7.09 -9.32
C VAL A 198 -1.74 6.51 -8.16
N GLY A 199 -1.15 5.56 -7.43
CA GLY A 199 -1.74 4.97 -6.23
C GLY A 199 -2.23 3.53 -6.42
N LEU A 200 -2.49 2.89 -5.29
CA LEU A 200 -2.89 1.49 -5.17
C LEU A 200 -4.28 1.37 -4.56
N ILE A 201 -4.98 0.30 -4.90
CA ILE A 201 -6.30 -0.06 -4.37
C ILE A 201 -6.22 -1.48 -3.84
N PRO A 202 -6.45 -1.71 -2.53
CA PRO A 202 -6.55 -3.06 -1.97
C PRO A 202 -7.55 -3.94 -2.73
N ASP A 203 -7.16 -5.18 -3.05
CA ASP A 203 -8.04 -6.12 -3.76
C ASP A 203 -8.99 -6.85 -2.80
N ASN A 204 -10.07 -6.16 -2.42
CA ASN A 204 -11.01 -6.63 -1.40
C ASN A 204 -12.32 -7.22 -1.97
N GLY A 205 -12.32 -7.64 -3.23
CA GLY A 205 -13.50 -8.25 -3.86
C GLY A 205 -14.03 -9.47 -3.10
N LEU A 206 -13.13 -10.38 -2.68
CA LEU A 206 -13.48 -11.57 -1.89
C LEU A 206 -13.89 -11.22 -0.46
N SER A 207 -13.12 -10.33 0.18
CA SER A 207 -13.41 -9.82 1.53
C SER A 207 -14.84 -9.28 1.63
N LYS A 208 -15.29 -8.54 0.61
CA LYS A 208 -16.64 -7.96 0.57
C LYS A 208 -17.72 -9.03 0.50
N LYS A 209 -17.52 -10.09 -0.30
CA LYS A 209 -18.47 -11.23 -0.40
C LYS A 209 -18.57 -11.99 0.93
N ALA A 210 -17.49 -12.05 1.69
CA ALA A 210 -17.46 -12.67 3.01
C ALA A 210 -18.15 -11.83 4.11
N GLY A 211 -18.54 -10.58 3.82
CA GLY A 211 -19.14 -9.67 4.79
C GLY A 211 -18.11 -8.96 5.69
N VAL A 212 -16.86 -8.85 5.24
CA VAL A 212 -15.81 -8.10 5.94
C VAL A 212 -16.10 -6.60 5.88
N GLU A 213 -15.95 -5.91 7.02
CA GLU A 213 -16.02 -4.46 7.11
C GLU A 213 -14.69 -3.81 6.73
N PHE A 214 -14.73 -2.58 6.18
CA PHE A 214 -13.55 -1.89 5.66
C PHE A 214 -13.32 -0.54 6.32
N ASP A 215 -12.05 -0.19 6.49
CA ASP A 215 -11.65 1.15 6.88
C ASP A 215 -11.90 2.13 5.71
N PRO A 216 -12.54 3.29 5.95
CA PRO A 216 -12.88 4.22 4.88
C PRO A 216 -11.66 4.92 4.26
N VAL A 217 -10.51 4.97 4.97
CA VAL A 217 -9.28 5.62 4.50
C VAL A 217 -8.41 4.61 3.77
N THR A 218 -8.03 3.50 4.42
CA THR A 218 -7.12 2.51 3.82
C THR A 218 -7.82 1.66 2.76
N LYS A 219 -9.15 1.54 2.82
CA LYS A 219 -9.97 0.61 2.02
C LYS A 219 -9.64 -0.88 2.26
N GLY A 220 -8.84 -1.17 3.28
CA GLY A 220 -8.57 -2.52 3.76
C GLY A 220 -9.53 -2.96 4.85
N ALA A 221 -9.44 -4.23 5.24
CA ALA A 221 -10.30 -4.79 6.28
C ALA A 221 -10.13 -4.06 7.62
N LEU A 222 -11.22 -3.87 8.36
CA LEU A 222 -11.14 -3.53 9.78
C LEU A 222 -10.69 -4.76 10.54
N VAL A 223 -9.58 -4.64 11.25
CA VAL A 223 -8.99 -5.76 11.98
C VAL A 223 -8.81 -5.48 13.45
N TYR A 224 -8.85 -6.56 14.21
CA TYR A 224 -8.33 -6.61 15.56
C TYR A 224 -6.79 -6.68 15.54
N HIS A 225 -6.16 -6.42 16.67
CA HIS A 225 -4.70 -6.56 16.85
C HIS A 225 -4.13 -7.95 16.50
N ASN A 226 -4.95 -9.00 16.54
CA ASN A 226 -4.59 -10.34 16.07
C ASN A 226 -4.74 -10.50 14.55
N LEU A 227 -5.05 -9.42 13.82
CA LEU A 227 -5.31 -9.34 12.38
C LEU A 227 -6.57 -10.09 11.90
N GLU A 228 -7.41 -10.54 12.84
CA GLU A 228 -8.73 -11.07 12.53
C GLU A 228 -9.68 -9.93 12.15
N THR A 229 -10.56 -10.18 11.19
CA THR A 229 -11.58 -9.23 10.75
C THR A 229 -12.81 -9.26 11.68
N ASN A 230 -13.88 -8.56 11.32
CA ASN A 230 -15.19 -8.71 11.96
C ASN A 230 -15.86 -10.08 11.69
N VAL A 231 -15.34 -10.87 10.74
CA VAL A 231 -15.84 -12.21 10.43
C VAL A 231 -14.94 -13.27 11.08
N PRO A 232 -15.45 -14.05 12.05
CA PRO A 232 -14.63 -14.99 12.82
C PRO A 232 -13.89 -16.02 11.96
N GLY A 233 -12.59 -16.14 12.20
CA GLY A 233 -11.69 -17.03 11.47
C GLY A 233 -11.25 -16.49 10.10
N ILE A 234 -11.61 -15.26 9.74
CA ILE A 234 -11.08 -14.57 8.54
C ILE A 234 -10.11 -13.48 9.00
N PHE A 235 -8.87 -13.56 8.53
CA PHE A 235 -7.77 -12.66 8.85
C PHE A 235 -7.34 -11.89 7.60
N ALA A 236 -6.71 -10.73 7.76
CA ALA A 236 -6.16 -9.96 6.64
C ALA A 236 -4.77 -9.43 6.97
N CYS A 237 -3.86 -9.45 6.00
CA CYS A 237 -2.50 -8.95 6.18
C CYS A 237 -1.87 -8.47 4.87
N GLY A 238 -0.78 -7.70 5.01
CA GLY A 238 -0.03 -7.15 3.89
C GLY A 238 -0.83 -6.06 3.16
N ASN A 239 -0.55 -5.89 1.87
CA ASN A 239 -1.07 -4.75 1.12
C ASN A 239 -2.60 -4.74 0.97
N VAL A 240 -3.29 -5.88 1.12
CA VAL A 240 -4.76 -5.90 1.09
C VAL A 240 -5.39 -5.32 2.37
N LEU A 241 -4.64 -5.31 3.48
CA LEU A 241 -5.04 -4.67 4.73
C LEU A 241 -4.69 -3.17 4.73
N HIS A 242 -3.45 -2.83 4.40
CA HIS A 242 -3.00 -1.45 4.22
C HIS A 242 -1.68 -1.44 3.46
N VAL A 243 -1.43 -0.38 2.68
CA VAL A 243 -0.28 -0.34 1.77
C VAL A 243 1.00 -0.10 2.55
N HIS A 244 1.90 -1.08 2.50
CA HIS A 244 3.23 -1.02 3.09
C HIS A 244 4.22 -0.38 2.13
N ASP A 245 5.15 0.40 2.69
CA ASP A 245 6.33 0.94 2.02
C ASP A 245 7.53 -0.02 2.05
N LEU A 246 7.61 -0.88 3.08
CA LEU A 246 8.68 -1.87 3.26
C LEU A 246 8.16 -3.31 3.30
N VAL A 247 8.86 -4.20 2.60
CA VAL A 247 8.55 -5.65 2.56
C VAL A 247 8.70 -6.31 3.94
N ASP A 248 9.60 -5.82 4.79
CA ASP A 248 9.79 -6.37 6.13
C ASP A 248 8.53 -6.25 6.99
N PHE A 249 7.80 -5.13 6.87
CA PHE A 249 6.54 -4.96 7.58
C PHE A 249 5.47 -5.94 7.06
N VAL A 250 5.40 -6.14 5.74
CA VAL A 250 4.50 -7.14 5.13
C VAL A 250 4.76 -8.54 5.70
N SER A 251 6.02 -8.99 5.72
CA SER A 251 6.37 -10.33 6.21
C SER A 251 6.14 -10.50 7.71
N LEU A 252 6.44 -9.48 8.52
CA LEU A 252 6.18 -9.51 9.96
C LEU A 252 4.68 -9.56 10.25
N GLU A 253 3.88 -8.77 9.52
CA GLU A 253 2.43 -8.78 9.64
C GLU A 253 1.82 -10.12 9.19
N ALA A 254 2.26 -10.66 8.06
CA ALA A 254 1.83 -11.98 7.58
C ALA A 254 2.18 -13.11 8.56
N LYS A 255 3.36 -13.06 9.19
CA LYS A 255 3.75 -14.03 10.24
C LYS A 255 2.79 -13.99 11.43
N ARG A 256 2.39 -12.79 11.88
CA ARG A 256 1.39 -12.66 12.96
C ARG A 256 0.03 -13.20 12.53
N ALA A 257 -0.44 -12.86 11.33
CA ALA A 257 -1.73 -13.33 10.83
C ALA A 257 -1.78 -14.86 10.73
N GLY A 258 -0.73 -15.49 10.21
CA GLY A 258 -0.63 -16.95 10.16
C GLY A 258 -0.62 -17.61 11.54
N ALA A 259 0.14 -17.05 12.49
CA ALA A 259 0.17 -17.55 13.87
C ALA A 259 -1.21 -17.44 14.56
N ASN A 260 -1.90 -16.31 14.39
CA ASN A 260 -3.21 -16.08 14.99
C ASN A 260 -4.30 -16.93 14.33
N ALA A 261 -4.24 -17.15 13.00
CA ALA A 261 -5.13 -18.07 12.31
C ALA A 261 -4.94 -19.52 12.80
N ALA A 262 -3.68 -19.96 12.99
CA ALA A 262 -3.40 -21.28 13.57
C ALA A 262 -3.93 -21.41 15.00
N ALA A 263 -3.70 -20.40 15.85
CA ALA A 263 -4.22 -20.37 17.22
C ALA A 263 -5.76 -20.38 17.27
N TYR A 264 -6.42 -19.67 16.35
CA TYR A 264 -7.88 -19.68 16.20
C TYR A 264 -8.39 -21.09 15.90
N VAL A 265 -7.75 -21.82 14.98
CA VAL A 265 -8.16 -23.20 14.65
C VAL A 265 -7.93 -24.15 15.82
N GLN A 266 -6.82 -24.02 16.56
CA GLN A 266 -6.50 -24.90 17.68
C GLN A 266 -7.37 -24.68 18.92
N HIS A 267 -7.71 -23.42 19.22
CA HIS A 267 -8.33 -23.06 20.50
C HIS A 267 -9.73 -22.46 20.36
N LYS A 268 -10.23 -22.23 19.13
CA LYS A 268 -11.44 -21.45 18.84
C LYS A 268 -11.47 -20.16 19.66
N GLN A 269 -10.33 -19.47 19.75
CA GLN A 269 -10.24 -18.23 20.49
C GLN A 269 -11.20 -17.22 19.86
N ASN A 270 -12.22 -16.86 20.62
CA ASN A 270 -13.01 -15.67 20.34
C ASN A 270 -12.31 -14.50 21.04
N ASN A 271 -12.29 -13.34 20.39
CA ASN A 271 -11.95 -12.05 21.01
C ASN A 271 -13.01 -11.67 22.07
N GLN A 272 -13.16 -12.47 23.13
CA GLN A 272 -14.06 -12.25 24.25
C GLN A 272 -13.33 -11.40 25.28
N GLY A 273 -13.53 -10.10 25.20
CA GLY A 273 -12.99 -9.12 26.13
C GLY A 273 -13.52 -7.73 25.82
N ALA A 274 -13.26 -6.77 26.69
CA ALA A 274 -13.49 -5.38 26.35
C ALA A 274 -12.62 -5.03 25.11
N VAL A 275 -13.17 -4.22 24.21
CA VAL A 275 -12.51 -3.82 22.98
C VAL A 275 -12.18 -2.34 23.06
N ILE A 276 -10.89 -2.03 23.00
CA ILE A 276 -10.39 -0.67 22.83
C ILE A 276 -10.44 -0.35 21.34
N GLN A 277 -11.09 0.77 20.98
CA GLN A 277 -11.02 1.32 19.63
C GLN A 277 -9.78 2.18 19.51
N THR A 278 -9.08 2.10 18.37
CA THR A 278 -8.03 3.06 18.03
C THR A 278 -8.52 4.04 16.99
N MET A 279 -8.08 5.29 17.09
CA MET A 279 -8.48 6.35 16.17
C MET A 279 -7.30 7.20 15.73
N ALA A 280 -7.30 7.57 14.45
CA ALA A 280 -6.45 8.63 13.94
C ALA A 280 -7.04 9.98 14.35
N GLY A 281 -6.31 10.75 15.16
CA GLY A 281 -6.65 12.14 15.46
C GLY A 281 -5.83 13.11 14.61
N ARG A 282 -5.61 14.32 15.11
CA ARG A 282 -5.02 15.40 14.31
C ARG A 282 -3.67 15.01 13.71
N GLY A 283 -3.51 15.18 12.39
CA GLY A 283 -2.25 14.95 11.66
C GLY A 283 -1.94 13.48 11.34
N VAL A 284 -2.77 12.54 11.81
CA VAL A 284 -2.65 11.11 11.49
C VAL A 284 -3.72 10.77 10.44
N GLY A 285 -3.32 10.06 9.38
CA GLY A 285 -4.23 9.67 8.29
C GLY A 285 -5.08 8.45 8.63
N TYR A 286 -4.49 7.44 9.26
CA TYR A 286 -5.16 6.21 9.70
C TYR A 286 -4.33 5.49 10.77
N VAL A 287 -4.95 4.55 11.49
CA VAL A 287 -4.28 3.65 12.44
C VAL A 287 -4.74 2.20 12.19
N VAL A 288 -3.81 1.25 12.24
CA VAL A 288 -4.05 -0.20 12.13
C VAL A 288 -3.30 -0.90 13.26
N PRO A 289 -3.88 -1.90 13.96
CA PRO A 289 -5.27 -2.37 13.91
C PRO A 289 -6.25 -1.30 14.43
N GLN A 290 -7.54 -1.42 14.08
CA GLN A 290 -8.59 -0.52 14.57
C GLN A 290 -9.17 -0.95 15.93
N LYS A 291 -9.05 -2.23 16.26
CA LYS A 291 -9.62 -2.83 17.48
C LYS A 291 -8.55 -3.57 18.27
N ILE A 292 -8.51 -3.38 19.58
CA ILE A 292 -7.59 -4.10 20.48
C ILE A 292 -8.43 -4.80 21.55
N SER A 293 -8.22 -6.10 21.76
CA SER A 293 -8.86 -6.81 22.87
C SER A 293 -8.03 -6.61 24.14
N THR A 294 -8.68 -6.35 25.29
CA THR A 294 -7.99 -6.00 26.55
C THR A 294 -7.21 -7.14 27.21
N ALA A 295 -7.33 -8.38 26.74
CA ALA A 295 -6.68 -9.55 27.35
C ALA A 295 -5.21 -9.76 26.90
N MET A 296 -4.58 -8.74 26.32
CA MET A 296 -3.41 -8.91 25.45
C MET A 296 -2.11 -8.42 26.06
N ASP A 297 -1.02 -8.81 25.42
CA ASP A 297 0.33 -8.28 25.64
C ASP A 297 0.52 -6.97 24.84
N ASP A 298 1.76 -6.63 24.52
CA ASP A 298 2.09 -5.41 23.78
C ASP A 298 1.49 -5.42 22.37
N VAL A 299 0.99 -4.27 21.93
CA VAL A 299 0.38 -4.11 20.60
C VAL A 299 1.17 -3.10 19.77
N GLU A 300 1.52 -3.50 18.55
CA GLU A 300 2.06 -2.57 17.56
C GLU A 300 0.93 -1.88 16.80
N LEU A 301 0.94 -0.55 16.80
CA LEU A 301 0.08 0.27 15.95
C LEU A 301 0.89 0.80 14.79
N PHE A 302 0.36 0.63 13.58
CA PHE A 302 0.87 1.20 12.35
C PHE A 302 0.02 2.41 11.97
N PHE A 303 0.67 3.46 11.46
CA PHE A 303 -0.01 4.67 11.02
C PHE A 303 0.79 5.38 9.92
N ARG A 304 0.14 6.33 9.25
CA ARG A 304 0.80 7.32 8.38
C ARG A 304 0.31 8.71 8.75
N VAL A 305 1.15 9.71 8.54
CA VAL A 305 0.73 11.11 8.67
C VAL A 305 0.07 11.61 7.38
N ASN A 306 -0.82 12.58 7.49
CA ASN A 306 -1.55 13.14 6.34
C ASN A 306 -0.79 14.25 5.61
N GLN A 307 0.27 14.78 6.23
CA GLN A 307 1.15 15.80 5.65
C GLN A 307 2.55 15.68 6.25
N LYS A 308 3.50 16.41 5.67
CA LYS A 308 4.85 16.51 6.22
C LYS A 308 4.84 17.30 7.52
N PHE A 309 5.50 16.77 8.55
CA PHE A 309 5.74 17.49 9.79
C PHE A 309 7.21 17.48 10.18
N ASN A 310 7.68 18.57 10.80
CA ASN A 310 9.02 18.69 11.37
C ASN A 310 8.94 18.98 12.87
N GLN A 311 9.92 18.49 13.65
CA GLN A 311 10.01 18.68 15.10
C GLN A 311 8.69 18.42 15.84
N VAL A 312 8.23 17.19 15.79
CA VAL A 312 6.90 16.80 16.29
C VAL A 312 6.95 16.01 17.59
N CYS A 313 5.84 16.06 18.31
CA CYS A 313 5.49 15.13 19.37
C CYS A 313 4.29 14.30 18.92
N LEU A 314 4.47 12.99 18.74
CA LEU A 314 3.38 12.03 18.63
C LEU A 314 2.81 11.81 20.04
N GLN A 315 1.52 12.08 20.21
CA GLN A 315 0.79 11.81 21.43
C GLN A 315 -0.13 10.61 21.25
N ILE A 316 -0.14 9.74 22.24
CA ILE A 316 -1.10 8.64 22.38
C ILE A 316 -1.99 9.00 23.57
N LYS A 317 -3.29 9.14 23.32
CA LYS A 317 -4.28 9.65 24.28
C LYS A 317 -5.41 8.67 24.51
N CYS A 318 -5.98 8.69 25.71
CA CYS A 318 -7.28 8.09 26.02
C CYS A 318 -8.20 9.20 26.54
N GLY A 319 -9.17 9.61 25.72
CA GLY A 319 -9.90 10.87 25.94
C GLY A 319 -8.93 12.06 26.01
N ASP A 320 -9.00 12.84 27.09
CA ASP A 320 -8.11 13.98 27.32
C ASP A 320 -6.78 13.62 28.00
N THR A 321 -6.63 12.39 28.48
CA THR A 321 -5.41 11.95 29.17
C THR A 321 -4.34 11.53 28.16
N ILE A 322 -3.16 12.13 28.26
CA ILE A 322 -1.97 11.74 27.49
C ILE A 322 -1.32 10.54 28.18
N LEU A 323 -1.26 9.41 27.48
CA LEU A 323 -0.68 8.17 27.99
C LEU A 323 0.80 8.03 27.61
N LYS A 324 1.21 8.54 26.44
CA LYS A 324 2.59 8.50 25.98
C LYS A 324 2.88 9.60 24.99
N GLU A 325 4.10 10.14 25.06
CA GLU A 325 4.63 11.13 24.13
C GLU A 325 5.92 10.62 23.50
N ILE A 326 6.05 10.82 22.19
CA ILE A 326 7.25 10.41 21.43
C ILE A 326 7.67 11.57 20.55
N ARG A 327 8.87 12.10 20.80
CA ARG A 327 9.44 13.17 19.98
C ARG A 327 10.13 12.60 18.75
N LYS A 328 9.84 13.18 17.59
CA LYS A 328 10.47 12.83 16.31
C LYS A 328 10.93 14.08 15.58
N LYS A 329 12.04 13.94 14.84
CA LYS A 329 12.59 15.05 14.05
C LYS A 329 11.71 15.38 12.85
N GLN A 330 11.12 14.37 12.22
CA GLN A 330 10.29 14.52 11.03
C GLN A 330 9.33 13.33 10.91
N LEU A 331 8.19 13.57 10.26
CA LEU A 331 7.26 12.55 9.79
C LEU A 331 6.85 12.89 8.35
N LEU A 332 6.81 11.89 7.47
CA LEU A 332 6.47 12.04 6.05
C LEU A 332 5.27 11.15 5.70
N PRO A 333 4.32 11.61 4.86
CA PRO A 333 3.19 10.78 4.42
C PRO A 333 3.59 9.50 3.68
N ALA A 334 4.73 9.56 2.99
CA ALA A 334 5.29 8.44 2.23
C ALA A 334 5.77 7.29 3.13
N GLU A 335 6.14 7.58 4.38
CA GLU A 335 6.75 6.63 5.31
C GLU A 335 5.68 6.03 6.24
N MET A 336 5.67 4.70 6.32
CA MET A 336 4.86 3.99 7.31
C MET A 336 5.53 4.07 8.67
N GLU A 337 4.75 4.46 9.66
CA GLU A 337 5.21 4.57 11.03
C GLU A 337 4.62 3.48 11.89
N LYS A 338 5.37 3.10 12.92
CA LYS A 338 4.90 2.16 13.93
C LYS A 338 5.23 2.59 15.35
N VAL A 339 4.36 2.24 16.28
CA VAL A 339 4.56 2.47 17.70
C VAL A 339 4.11 1.26 18.51
N LEU A 340 4.95 0.84 19.45
CA LEU A 340 4.61 -0.21 20.42
C LEU A 340 3.88 0.42 21.60
N ILE A 341 2.72 -0.15 21.90
CA ILE A 341 1.87 0.18 23.05
C ILE A 341 2.00 -0.96 24.06
N PRO A 342 2.67 -0.72 25.21
CA PRO A 342 2.83 -1.74 26.22
C PRO A 342 1.50 -2.13 26.87
N LYS A 343 1.39 -3.38 27.32
CA LYS A 343 0.22 -3.90 28.06
C LYS A 343 -0.18 -3.02 29.24
N GLU A 344 0.79 -2.49 29.98
CA GLU A 344 0.54 -1.65 31.15
C GLU A 344 -0.19 -0.36 30.78
N LEU A 345 0.10 0.18 29.59
CA LEU A 345 -0.57 1.37 29.07
C LEU A 345 -1.98 1.01 28.58
N LEU A 346 -2.13 -0.11 27.87
CA LEU A 346 -3.46 -0.60 27.43
C LEU A 346 -4.41 -0.83 28.60
N SER A 347 -3.90 -1.29 29.74
CA SER A 347 -4.72 -1.53 30.94
C SER A 347 -5.34 -0.25 31.53
N GLN A 348 -4.78 0.93 31.20
CA GLN A 348 -5.28 2.24 31.63
C GLN A 348 -6.31 2.83 30.65
N VAL A 349 -6.51 2.19 29.49
CA VAL A 349 -7.41 2.69 28.45
C VAL A 349 -8.84 2.25 28.76
N ASN A 350 -9.69 3.22 29.08
CA ASN A 350 -11.11 3.02 29.37
C ASN A 350 -12.04 3.57 28.27
N GLN A 351 -11.47 4.19 27.22
CA GLN A 351 -12.16 4.78 26.07
C GLN A 351 -11.35 4.53 24.78
N THR A 352 -11.59 5.33 23.74
CA THR A 352 -10.84 5.28 22.48
C THR A 352 -9.39 5.73 22.65
N LEU A 353 -8.46 4.92 22.15
CA LEU A 353 -7.04 5.23 22.06
C LEU A 353 -6.77 6.06 20.80
N THR A 354 -6.38 7.33 20.94
CA THR A 354 -6.20 8.25 19.81
C THR A 354 -4.72 8.57 19.60
N LEU A 355 -4.26 8.51 18.35
CA LEU A 355 -2.92 8.94 17.95
C LEU A 355 -3.03 10.34 17.31
N GLU A 356 -2.28 11.30 17.84
CA GLU A 356 -2.29 12.69 17.35
C GLU A 356 -0.87 13.23 17.20
N ILE A 357 -0.68 14.09 16.20
CA ILE A 357 0.56 14.84 16.00
C ILE A 357 0.38 16.25 16.57
N LEU A 358 1.26 16.59 17.51
CA LEU A 358 1.52 17.97 17.91
C LEU A 358 2.80 18.44 17.22
N SER A 359 2.67 19.34 16.26
CA SER A 359 3.78 20.17 15.79
C SER A 359 3.76 21.50 16.54
N LYS A 360 4.93 22.07 16.84
CA LYS A 360 5.01 23.53 16.91
C LYS A 360 4.67 24.00 15.50
N GLU A 361 3.59 24.76 15.33
CA GLU A 361 3.30 25.37 14.03
C GLU A 361 4.56 26.07 13.55
N ALA A 362 5.00 25.73 12.34
CA ALA A 362 5.98 26.54 11.64
C ALA A 362 5.24 27.84 11.29
N ASN A 363 5.41 28.86 12.13
CA ASN A 363 5.12 30.24 11.76
C ASN A 363 5.89 30.62 10.50
#